data_AF-A0A3N5AV16-F1
#
_entry.id   AF-A0A3N5AV16-F1
#
_cell.length_a   1.000
_cell.length_b   1.000
_cell.length_c   1.000
_cell.angle_alpha   90.00
_cell.angle_beta   90.00
_cell.angle_gamma   90.00
#
_symmetry.space_group_name_H-M   'P 1'
#
loop_
_entity.id
_entity.type
_entity.pdbx_description
1 polymer ?
#
loop_
_entity_poly.entity_id
_entity_poly.type
_entity_poly.pdbx_seq_one_letter_code
_entity_poly.pdbx_strand_id
1 'polypeptide(L)'
;MRVYLGSDHAGFELKNHLVDWLKNNGHEPVDCGPHIYDAVDDYPPFCLRAAEKTAADADSLGIVIGGSGNGEQIAANKVKGVRAILAWSVETAKLGREHNNANVISVGGRMHTQDEATSFIEAFLATPYSDEERHTRRIDMLSAYEQTGELPPIPAHHPQDQ
;
A
#
# COMPACT_ATOMS: atom_id res chain seq x y z
N MET A 1 11.56 6.97 -9.13
CA MET A 1 11.15 5.54 -9.04
C MET A 1 9.77 5.35 -9.66
N ARG A 2 9.44 4.14 -10.11
CA ARG A 2 8.11 3.84 -10.65
C ARG A 2 7.09 3.69 -9.52
N VAL A 3 5.90 4.26 -9.71
CA VAL A 3 4.81 4.20 -8.72
C VAL A 3 3.51 3.82 -9.41
N TYR A 4 2.88 2.72 -9.01
CA TYR A 4 1.60 2.28 -9.57
C TYR A 4 0.44 2.81 -8.73
N LEU A 5 -0.52 3.50 -9.35
CA LEU A 5 -1.65 4.09 -8.65
C LEU A 5 -2.97 3.45 -9.07
N GLY A 6 -3.84 3.13 -8.11
CA GLY A 6 -5.22 2.71 -8.36
C GLY A 6 -6.18 3.40 -7.39
N SER A 7 -7.40 3.71 -7.82
CA SER A 7 -8.43 4.22 -6.91
C SER A 7 -9.83 3.71 -7.25
N ASP A 8 -10.86 4.21 -6.57
CA ASP A 8 -12.23 4.30 -7.09
C ASP A 8 -12.60 5.77 -7.32
N HIS A 9 -13.88 6.05 -7.54
CA HIS A 9 -14.43 7.40 -7.65
C HIS A 9 -14.16 8.26 -6.41
N ALA A 10 -14.15 7.68 -5.22
CA ALA A 10 -13.93 8.42 -3.97
C ALA A 10 -12.47 8.85 -3.80
N GLY A 11 -11.53 8.14 -4.43
CA GLY A 11 -10.11 8.49 -4.51
C GLY A 11 -9.67 9.18 -5.80
N PHE A 12 -10.55 9.34 -6.79
CA PHE A 12 -10.20 9.75 -8.16
C PHE A 12 -9.45 11.09 -8.23
N GLU A 13 -9.97 12.12 -7.58
CA GLU A 13 -9.34 13.46 -7.61
C GLU A 13 -7.96 13.45 -6.93
N LEU A 14 -7.85 12.80 -5.76
CA LEU A 14 -6.59 12.68 -5.05
C LEU A 14 -5.56 11.86 -5.86
N LYS A 15 -6.00 10.79 -6.54
CA LYS A 15 -5.14 10.00 -7.44
C LYS A 15 -4.57 10.87 -8.55
N ASN A 16 -5.41 11.66 -9.23
CA ASN A 16 -4.97 12.49 -10.35
C ASN A 16 -3.99 13.57 -9.87
N HIS A 17 -4.27 14.22 -8.74
CA HIS A 17 -3.33 15.13 -8.09
C HIS A 17 -1.99 14.44 -7.80
N LEU A 18 -2.01 13.24 -7.21
CA LEU A 18 -0.79 12.49 -6.90
C LEU A 18 -0.03 12.05 -8.15
N VAL A 19 -0.70 11.70 -9.25
CA VAL A 19 -0.05 11.42 -10.54
C VAL A 19 0.76 12.64 -10.99
N ASP A 20 0.20 13.84 -10.90
CA ASP A 20 0.91 15.05 -11.32
C ASP A 20 2.02 15.44 -10.33
N TRP A 21 1.76 15.34 -9.02
CA TRP A 21 2.76 15.57 -7.99
C TRP A 21 3.96 14.61 -8.14
N LEU A 22 3.72 13.33 -8.40
CA LEU A 22 4.78 12.33 -8.60
C LEU A 22 5.66 12.67 -9.81
N LYS A 23 5.07 13.05 -10.95
CA LYS A 23 5.85 13.51 -12.12
C LYS A 23 6.73 14.71 -11.78
N ASN A 24 6.16 15.70 -11.10
CA ASN A 24 6.85 16.93 -10.73
C ASN A 24 7.98 16.71 -9.70
N ASN A 25 7.95 15.58 -8.97
CA ASN A 25 8.95 15.22 -7.97
C ASN A 25 9.89 14.09 -8.43
N GLY A 26 10.00 13.85 -9.75
CA GLY A 26 11.00 12.92 -10.30
C GLY A 26 10.64 11.43 -10.19
N HIS A 27 9.36 11.12 -9.96
CA HIS A 27 8.83 9.76 -10.00
C HIS A 27 8.19 9.46 -11.37
N GLU A 28 7.99 8.18 -11.66
CA GLU A 28 7.34 7.68 -12.87
C GLU A 28 5.99 7.05 -12.49
N PRO A 29 4.91 7.85 -12.38
CA PRO A 29 3.60 7.31 -12.02
C PRO A 29 2.96 6.55 -13.17
N VAL A 30 2.38 5.40 -12.86
CA VAL A 30 1.58 4.57 -13.76
C VAL A 30 0.17 4.49 -13.21
N ASP A 31 -0.74 5.26 -13.81
CA ASP A 31 -2.16 5.24 -13.47
C ASP A 31 -2.80 3.92 -13.95
N CYS A 32 -3.31 3.12 -13.02
CA CYS A 32 -4.03 1.88 -13.28
C CYS A 32 -5.55 2.07 -13.24
N GLY A 33 -6.00 3.31 -13.11
CA GLY A 33 -7.39 3.72 -13.15
C GLY A 33 -8.00 3.96 -11.76
N PRO A 34 -9.27 4.40 -11.72
CA PRO A 34 -10.10 4.77 -12.88
C PRO A 34 -9.55 6.00 -13.61
N HIS A 35 -9.78 6.05 -14.92
CA HIS A 35 -9.32 7.16 -15.78
C HIS A 35 -10.41 8.21 -16.03
N ILE A 36 -11.63 7.92 -15.59
CA ILE A 36 -12.78 8.81 -15.62
C ILE A 36 -13.48 8.73 -14.26
N TYR A 37 -14.17 9.79 -13.87
CA TYR A 37 -15.01 9.75 -12.68
C TYR A 37 -16.33 9.03 -12.98
N ASP A 38 -16.64 7.99 -12.20
CA ASP A 38 -17.93 7.30 -12.20
C ASP A 38 -18.36 7.05 -10.76
N ALA A 39 -19.35 7.80 -10.27
CA ALA A 39 -19.76 7.80 -8.87
C ALA A 39 -20.25 6.44 -8.30
N VAL A 40 -20.45 5.44 -9.16
CA VAL A 40 -20.88 4.08 -8.78
C VAL A 40 -19.87 3.00 -9.15
N ASP A 41 -18.63 3.37 -9.48
CA ASP A 41 -17.59 2.39 -9.76
C ASP A 41 -17.12 1.62 -8.51
N ASP A 42 -16.38 0.55 -8.77
CA ASP A 42 -15.86 -0.37 -7.76
C ASP A 42 -14.33 -0.26 -7.66
N TYR A 43 -13.78 -0.18 -6.45
CA TYR A 43 -12.34 -0.11 -6.21
C TYR A 43 -11.50 -1.36 -6.60
N PRO A 44 -11.99 -2.63 -6.47
CA PRO A 44 -11.12 -3.80 -6.63
C PRO A 44 -10.41 -3.91 -8.00
N PRO A 45 -11.07 -3.67 -9.15
CA PRO A 45 -10.44 -3.73 -10.46
C PRO A 45 -9.17 -2.86 -10.57
N PHE A 46 -9.16 -1.68 -9.95
CA PHE A 46 -8.05 -0.74 -10.06
C PHE A 46 -6.97 -1.01 -9.01
N CYS A 47 -7.38 -1.29 -7.77
CA CYS A 47 -6.46 -1.59 -6.67
C CYS A 47 -5.66 -2.88 -6.95
N LEU A 48 -6.31 -3.93 -7.45
CA LEU A 48 -5.65 -5.19 -7.78
C LEU A 48 -4.63 -5.02 -8.91
N ARG A 49 -4.92 -4.21 -9.93
CA ARG A 49 -3.98 -3.94 -11.03
C ARG A 49 -2.76 -3.16 -10.57
N ALA A 50 -2.93 -2.16 -9.71
CA ALA A 50 -1.81 -1.43 -9.13
C ALA A 50 -0.95 -2.35 -8.24
N ALA A 51 -1.60 -3.18 -7.42
CA ALA A 51 -0.96 -4.14 -6.53
C ALA A 51 -0.19 -5.24 -7.29
N GLU A 52 -0.78 -5.85 -8.34
CA GLU A 52 -0.11 -6.86 -9.17
C GLU A 52 1.13 -6.32 -9.87
N LYS A 53 1.03 -5.12 -10.46
CA LYS A 53 2.17 -4.48 -11.10
C LYS A 53 3.28 -4.14 -10.09
N THR A 54 2.89 -3.69 -8.90
CA THR A 54 3.84 -3.42 -7.82
C THR A 54 4.56 -4.70 -7.37
N ALA A 55 3.84 -5.81 -7.21
CA ALA A 55 4.44 -7.09 -6.84
C ALA A 55 5.37 -7.66 -7.92
N ALA A 56 5.10 -7.37 -9.19
CA ALA A 56 5.89 -7.81 -10.33
C ALA A 56 7.14 -6.95 -10.61
N ASP A 57 7.23 -5.74 -10.04
CA ASP A 57 8.34 -4.81 -10.23
C ASP A 57 8.99 -4.48 -8.87
N ALA A 58 10.08 -5.18 -8.56
CA ALA A 58 10.76 -5.13 -7.26
C ALA A 58 11.32 -3.74 -6.90
N ASP A 59 11.53 -2.86 -7.88
CA ASP A 59 12.06 -1.50 -7.69
C ASP A 59 10.94 -0.45 -7.64
N SER A 60 9.69 -0.88 -7.62
CA SER A 60 8.50 -0.02 -7.61
C SER A 60 7.80 0.03 -6.25
N LEU A 61 6.91 1.01 -6.12
CA LEU A 61 5.95 1.08 -5.02
C LEU A 61 4.53 1.29 -5.58
N GLY A 62 3.52 1.00 -4.77
CA GLY A 62 2.11 1.15 -5.14
C GLY A 62 1.38 2.11 -4.21
N ILE A 63 0.38 2.81 -4.75
CA ILE A 63 -0.55 3.66 -4.02
C ILE A 63 -1.97 3.24 -4.38
N VAL A 64 -2.81 2.94 -3.40
CA VAL A 64 -4.23 2.69 -3.61
C VAL A 64 -5.09 3.66 -2.81
N ILE A 65 -6.19 4.15 -3.37
CA ILE A 65 -6.92 5.28 -2.79
C ILE A 65 -8.42 5.03 -2.93
N GLY A 66 -9.18 5.26 -1.86
CA GLY A 66 -10.64 5.28 -1.95
C GLY A 66 -11.22 6.19 -0.90
N GLY A 67 -12.48 5.97 -0.53
CA GLY A 67 -13.13 6.81 0.48
C GLY A 67 -12.38 6.80 1.82
N SER A 68 -12.17 5.60 2.38
CA SER A 68 -11.43 5.40 3.63
C SER A 68 -10.03 4.82 3.47
N GLY A 69 -9.72 4.22 2.32
CA GLY A 69 -8.49 3.48 2.10
C GLY A 69 -8.51 2.03 2.62
N ASN A 70 -9.49 1.64 3.44
CA ASN A 70 -9.55 0.29 4.00
C ASN A 70 -9.91 -0.77 2.95
N GLY A 71 -10.96 -0.56 2.15
CA GLY A 71 -11.33 -1.51 1.11
C GLY A 71 -10.18 -1.74 0.12
N GLU A 72 -9.50 -0.66 -0.21
CA GLU A 72 -8.41 -0.63 -1.18
C GLU A 72 -7.19 -1.41 -0.70
N GLN A 73 -6.76 -1.23 0.57
CA GLN A 73 -5.67 -2.05 1.12
C GLN A 73 -6.08 -3.49 1.37
N ILE A 74 -7.34 -3.78 1.72
CA ILE A 74 -7.86 -5.15 1.82
C ILE A 74 -7.73 -5.85 0.47
N ALA A 75 -8.16 -5.20 -0.63
CA ALA A 75 -8.02 -5.75 -1.97
C ALA A 75 -6.56 -5.91 -2.38
N ALA A 76 -5.72 -4.88 -2.18
CA ALA A 76 -4.30 -4.95 -2.52
C ALA A 76 -3.57 -6.10 -1.80
N ASN A 77 -3.85 -6.33 -0.51
CA ASN A 77 -3.28 -7.43 0.26
C ASN A 77 -3.77 -8.83 -0.16
N LYS A 78 -4.72 -8.96 -1.10
CA LYS A 78 -5.05 -10.26 -1.72
C LYS A 78 -4.09 -10.64 -2.84
N VAL A 79 -3.29 -9.71 -3.33
CA VAL A 79 -2.28 -9.97 -4.34
C VAL A 79 -1.04 -10.57 -3.69
N LYS A 80 -0.60 -11.72 -4.19
CA LYS A 80 0.58 -12.41 -3.68
C LYS A 80 1.81 -11.51 -3.73
N GLY A 81 2.54 -11.42 -2.61
CA GLY A 81 3.75 -10.61 -2.48
C GLY A 81 3.49 -9.13 -2.15
N VAL A 82 2.23 -8.73 -1.98
CA VAL A 82 1.87 -7.37 -1.55
C VAL A 82 1.76 -7.29 -0.04
N ARG A 83 2.34 -6.21 0.50
CA ARG A 83 2.14 -5.76 1.87
C ARG A 83 1.63 -4.33 1.80
N ALA A 84 0.31 -4.20 1.80
CA ALA A 84 -0.39 -2.91 1.74
C ALA A 84 -0.74 -2.42 3.16
N ILE A 85 -0.26 -1.22 3.51
CA ILE A 85 -0.60 -0.55 4.77
C ILE A 85 -1.65 0.54 4.55
N LEU A 86 -2.43 0.86 5.58
CA LEU A 86 -3.26 2.07 5.59
C LEU A 86 -2.48 3.18 6.30
N ALA A 87 -2.21 4.27 5.60
CA ALA A 87 -1.62 5.46 6.19
C ALA A 87 -2.70 6.51 6.47
N TRP A 88 -2.67 7.04 7.69
CA TRP A 88 -3.54 8.12 8.16
C TRP A 88 -2.75 9.23 8.89
N SER A 89 -1.42 9.15 8.82
CA SER A 89 -0.46 10.11 9.32
C SER A 89 0.90 9.90 8.66
N VAL A 90 1.78 10.92 8.71
CA VAL A 90 3.19 10.78 8.28
C VAL A 90 3.89 9.66 9.05
N GLU A 91 3.61 9.52 10.34
CA GLU A 91 4.19 8.47 11.18
C GLU A 91 3.80 7.08 10.71
N THR A 92 2.52 6.83 10.44
CA THR A 92 2.07 5.50 9.96
C THR A 92 2.58 5.18 8.56
N ALA A 93 2.76 6.18 7.69
CA ALA A 93 3.41 6.03 6.40
C ALA A 93 4.88 5.58 6.55
N LYS A 94 5.65 6.24 7.43
CA LYS A 94 7.04 5.87 7.72
C LYS A 94 7.16 4.48 8.31
N LEU A 95 6.39 4.19 9.37
CA LEU A 95 6.39 2.89 10.04
C LEU A 95 6.01 1.76 9.07
N GLY A 96 5.10 2.02 8.12
CA GLY A 96 4.77 1.06 7.07
C GLY A 96 5.98 0.65 6.22
N ARG A 97 6.86 1.59 5.87
CA ARG A 97 8.12 1.28 5.18
C ARG A 97 9.12 0.63 6.12
N GLU A 98 9.43 1.27 7.24
CA GLU A 98 10.49 0.87 8.16
C GLU A 98 10.24 -0.52 8.75
N HIS A 99 9.02 -0.81 9.21
CA HIS A 99 8.71 -2.03 9.96
C HIS A 99 8.09 -3.13 9.13
N ASN A 100 7.31 -2.79 8.11
CA ASN A 100 6.56 -3.77 7.32
C ASN A 100 7.16 -4.01 5.93
N ASN A 101 8.18 -3.23 5.55
CA ASN A 101 8.66 -3.14 4.17
C ASN A 101 7.48 -3.10 3.20
N ALA A 102 6.46 -2.29 3.52
CA ALA A 102 5.23 -2.24 2.75
C ALA A 102 5.53 -1.73 1.34
N ASN A 103 5.17 -2.49 0.32
CA ASN A 103 5.35 -2.09 -1.07
C ASN A 103 4.13 -1.34 -1.61
N VAL A 104 3.01 -1.35 -0.89
CA VAL A 104 1.81 -0.58 -1.24
C VAL A 104 1.38 0.27 -0.03
N ILE A 105 1.03 1.53 -0.28
CA ILE A 105 0.38 2.43 0.69
C ILE A 105 -1.06 2.66 0.25
N SER A 106 -1.98 2.67 1.22
CA SER A 106 -3.36 3.09 1.02
C SER A 106 -3.66 4.34 1.80
N VAL A 107 -4.47 5.24 1.21
CA VAL A 107 -4.91 6.49 1.84
C VAL A 107 -6.40 6.71 1.61
N GLY A 108 -7.11 7.19 2.63
CA GLY A 108 -8.51 7.60 2.50
C GLY A 108 -8.65 9.02 1.96
N GLY A 109 -9.10 9.16 0.72
CA GLY A 109 -9.31 10.46 0.06
C GLY A 109 -10.40 11.33 0.70
N ARG A 110 -11.31 10.74 1.49
CA ARG A 110 -12.32 11.50 2.27
C ARG A 110 -11.88 11.80 3.71
N MET A 111 -10.72 11.30 4.13
CA MET A 111 -10.27 11.37 5.53
C MET A 111 -9.27 12.50 5.78
N HIS A 112 -8.69 13.04 4.73
CA HIS A 112 -7.58 14.00 4.80
C HIS A 112 -7.74 15.06 3.72
N THR A 113 -7.14 16.22 3.97
CA THR A 113 -6.90 17.18 2.89
C THR A 113 -5.91 16.61 1.88
N GLN A 114 -5.93 17.17 0.67
CA GLN A 114 -5.01 16.76 -0.39
C GLN A 114 -3.53 16.93 0.02
N ASP A 115 -3.21 18.00 0.73
CA ASP A 115 -1.84 18.30 1.19
C ASP A 115 -1.39 17.30 2.27
N GLU A 116 -2.26 16.97 3.23
CA GLU A 116 -1.97 15.94 4.24
C GLU A 116 -1.73 14.58 3.58
N ALA A 117 -2.63 14.15 2.69
CA ALA A 117 -2.47 12.89 1.97
C ALA A 117 -1.18 12.86 1.15
N THR A 118 -0.83 13.97 0.48
CA THR A 118 0.43 14.11 -0.25
C THR A 118 1.64 13.95 0.66
N SER A 119 1.62 14.53 1.87
CA SER A 119 2.71 14.39 2.84
C SER A 119 2.91 12.94 3.31
N PHE A 120 1.84 12.13 3.36
CA PHE A 120 1.93 10.71 3.71
C PHE A 120 2.60 9.93 2.58
N ILE A 121 2.23 10.22 1.33
CA ILE A 121 2.85 9.62 0.15
C ILE A 121 4.32 9.99 0.06
N GLU A 122 4.67 11.27 0.24
CA GLU A 122 6.06 11.72 0.25
C GLU A 122 6.88 10.97 1.32
N ALA A 123 6.37 10.91 2.55
CA ALA A 123 7.02 10.19 3.64
C ALA A 123 7.20 8.70 3.32
N PHE A 124 6.19 8.04 2.75
CA PHE A 124 6.27 6.64 2.35
C PHE A 124 7.31 6.40 1.24
N LEU A 125 7.37 7.25 0.23
CA LEU A 125 8.32 7.09 -0.88
C LEU A 125 9.77 7.40 -0.48
N ALA A 126 9.96 8.35 0.44
CA ALA A 126 11.29 8.76 0.91
C ALA A 126 11.89 7.82 1.97
N THR A 127 11.06 7.02 2.65
CA THR A 127 11.51 6.22 3.80
C THR A 127 12.02 4.85 3.35
N PRO A 128 13.29 4.50 3.61
CA PRO A 128 13.82 3.19 3.32
C PRO A 128 13.29 2.14 4.32
N TYR A 129 13.37 0.87 3.92
CA TYR A 129 13.18 -0.23 4.87
C TYR A 129 14.32 -0.25 5.90
N SER A 130 14.00 -0.55 7.17
CA SER A 130 14.98 -0.52 8.25
C SER A 130 15.97 -1.68 8.24
N ASP A 131 15.62 -2.79 7.57
CA ASP A 131 16.41 -4.04 7.53
C ASP A 131 16.73 -4.65 8.90
N GLU A 132 15.98 -4.31 9.95
CA GLU A 132 16.20 -4.91 11.25
C GLU A 132 15.69 -6.36 11.30
N GLU A 133 16.50 -7.26 11.85
CA GLU A 133 16.24 -8.71 11.86
C GLU A 133 14.85 -9.08 12.39
N ARG A 134 14.34 -8.36 13.39
CA ARG A 134 13.00 -8.61 13.95
C ARG A 134 11.88 -8.35 12.94
N HIS A 135 12.07 -7.40 12.03
CA HIS A 135 11.10 -7.04 11.00
C HIS A 135 11.17 -8.03 9.85
N THR A 136 12.39 -8.36 9.39
CA THR A 136 12.62 -9.35 8.34
C THR A 136 12.03 -10.70 8.74
N ARG A 137 12.33 -11.19 9.95
CA ARG A 137 11.76 -12.43 10.49
C ARG A 137 10.23 -12.47 10.44
N ARG A 138 9.55 -11.36 10.75
CA ARG A 138 8.08 -11.29 10.74
C ARG A 138 7.52 -11.29 9.31
N ILE A 139 8.20 -10.60 8.40
CA ILE A 139 7.86 -10.60 6.97
C ILE A 139 8.02 -12.01 6.41
N ASP A 140 9.11 -12.70 6.74
CA ASP A 140 9.37 -14.06 6.29
C ASP A 140 8.29 -15.05 6.77
N MET A 141 7.84 -14.93 8.02
CA MET A 141 6.71 -15.72 8.54
C MET A 141 5.42 -15.48 7.74
N LEU A 142 5.12 -14.22 7.42
CA LEU A 142 3.96 -13.82 6.61
C LEU A 142 4.06 -14.36 5.17
N SER A 143 5.23 -14.23 4.56
CA SER A 143 5.50 -14.73 3.21
C SER A 143 5.45 -16.26 3.14
N ALA A 144 5.93 -16.96 4.17
CA ALA A 144 5.78 -18.41 4.26
C ALA A 144 4.30 -18.81 4.31
N TYR A 145 3.51 -18.20 5.20
CA TYR A 145 2.06 -18.45 5.27
C TYR A 145 1.34 -18.14 3.95
N GLU A 146 1.68 -17.04 3.28
CA GLU A 146 1.10 -16.69 1.97
C GLU A 146 1.39 -17.75 0.90
N GLN A 147 2.55 -18.42 0.97
CA GLN A 147 2.94 -19.45 -0.01
C GLN A 147 2.36 -20.82 0.28
N THR A 148 2.25 -21.20 1.56
CA THR A 148 1.92 -22.58 1.97
C THR A 148 0.54 -22.72 2.61
N GLY A 149 -0.01 -21.65 3.17
CA GLY A 149 -1.20 -21.69 4.03
C GLY A 149 -0.95 -22.25 5.44
N GLU A 150 0.30 -22.58 5.78
CA GLU A 150 0.66 -23.16 7.08
C GLU A 150 0.92 -22.06 8.11
N LEU A 151 0.29 -22.19 9.28
CA LEU A 151 0.47 -21.23 10.37
C LEU A 151 1.88 -21.37 10.97
N PRO A 152 2.61 -20.25 11.21
CA PRO A 152 3.85 -20.30 11.96
C PRO A 152 3.57 -20.77 13.40
N PRO A 153 4.50 -21.50 14.04
CA PRO A 153 4.29 -21.98 15.39
C PRO A 153 4.14 -20.82 16.38
N ILE A 154 3.21 -20.97 17.33
CA ILE A 154 3.11 -20.06 18.47
C ILE A 154 4.43 -20.17 19.28
N PRO A 155 5.06 -19.06 19.67
CA PRO A 155 6.31 -19.10 20.44
C PRO A 155 6.18 -19.97 21.70
N ALA A 156 7.17 -20.81 21.97
CA ALA A 156 7.11 -21.82 23.05
C ALA A 156 6.94 -21.25 24.46
N HIS A 157 7.22 -19.96 24.67
CA HIS A 157 7.01 -19.27 25.96
C HIS A 157 5.57 -18.77 26.13
N HIS A 158 4.74 -18.84 25.09
CA HIS A 158 3.32 -18.52 25.18
C HIS A 158 2.57 -19.76 25.67
N PRO A 159 1.65 -19.64 26.65
CA PRO A 159 0.80 -20.75 27.02
C PRO A 159 0.03 -21.23 25.79
N GLN A 160 0.12 -22.52 25.50
CA GLN A 160 -0.77 -23.20 24.58
C GLN A 160 -2.00 -23.59 25.40
N ASP A 161 -3.19 -23.13 24.99
CA ASP A 161 -4.43 -23.62 25.59
C ASP A 161 -4.45 -25.16 25.45
N GLN A 162 -4.62 -25.86 26.59
CA GLN A 162 -4.79 -27.32 26.64
C GLN A 162 -6.07 -27.76 25.94
#